data_AF-A0A4P7WX33-F1
#
_entry.id   AF-A0A4P7WX33-F1
#
_cell.length_a   1.000
_cell.length_b   1.000
_cell.length_c   1.000
_cell.angle_alpha   90.00
_cell.angle_beta   90.00
_cell.angle_gamma   90.00
#
_symmetry.space_group_name_H-M   'P 1'
#
loop_
_entity.id
_entity.type
_entity.pdbx_description
1 polymer ?
#
loop_
_entity_poly.entity_id
_entity_poly.type
_entity_poly.pdbx_seq_one_letter_code
_entity_poly.pdbx_strand_id
1 'polypeptide(L)'
;MIVWSGRGYLSVIVLLITLFICVSIFSTENADYSFIITAFVTGIFSWYFGGKWNTKNELIVIDKKSEQQLKIKNNHTLFWIPMQYCGIIFSTLGIIILFQNSVLFGVITTFILLAFIVIPFIIQKPKSEIKTKTTYSEENKINNSSEIISELKKENSIKKELEPSDHSKFMPK
;
A
#
# COMPACT_ATOMS: atom_id res chain seq x y z
N MET A 1 5.92 23.71 -5.51
CA MET A 1 5.68 22.75 -4.42
C MET A 1 4.27 22.23 -4.59
N ILE A 2 4.08 20.95 -4.91
CA ILE A 2 2.73 20.41 -5.17
C ILE A 2 2.17 19.93 -3.84
N VAL A 3 0.98 20.41 -3.50
CA VAL A 3 0.35 20.22 -2.19
C VAL A 3 -0.36 18.87 -2.09
N TRP A 4 -0.47 18.12 -3.19
CA TRP A 4 -1.11 16.81 -3.27
C TRP A 4 -0.27 15.80 -4.06
N SER A 5 -0.51 14.52 -3.82
CA SER A 5 0.06 13.41 -4.60
C SER A 5 -1.04 12.42 -5.00
N GLY A 6 -1.01 12.01 -6.27
CA GLY A 6 -1.95 11.05 -6.84
C GLY A 6 -3.42 11.48 -6.69
N ARG A 7 -4.25 10.63 -6.07
CA ARG A 7 -5.70 10.83 -5.91
C ARG A 7 -6.10 11.58 -4.64
N GLY A 8 -5.16 12.16 -3.89
CA GLY A 8 -5.47 12.85 -2.63
C GLY A 8 -6.48 14.00 -2.79
N TYR A 9 -6.49 14.67 -3.95
CA TYR A 9 -7.41 15.76 -4.26
C TYR A 9 -8.90 15.32 -4.31
N LEU A 10 -9.20 14.02 -4.45
CA LEU A 10 -10.59 13.53 -4.48
C LEU A 10 -11.34 13.84 -3.18
N SER A 11 -10.67 13.82 -2.02
CA SER A 11 -11.33 14.15 -0.75
C SER A 11 -11.90 15.57 -0.75
N VAL A 12 -11.15 16.53 -1.33
CA VAL A 12 -11.60 17.93 -1.42
C VAL A 12 -12.73 18.07 -2.43
N ILE A 13 -12.64 17.39 -3.57
CA ILE A 13 -13.72 17.40 -4.57
C ILE A 13 -15.01 16.84 -3.98
N VAL A 14 -14.94 15.70 -3.27
CA VAL A 14 -16.11 15.11 -2.62
C VAL A 14 -16.69 16.06 -1.57
N LEU A 15 -15.85 16.73 -0.79
CA LEU A 15 -16.29 17.74 0.16
C LEU A 15 -17.07 18.87 -0.52
N LEU A 16 -16.53 19.44 -1.61
CA LEU A 16 -17.18 20.55 -2.30
C LEU A 16 -18.50 20.13 -2.96
N ILE A 17 -18.54 18.95 -3.60
CA ILE A 17 -19.74 18.44 -4.26
C ILE A 17 -20.83 18.14 -3.21
N THR A 18 -20.47 17.45 -2.13
CA THR A 18 -21.44 17.11 -1.07
C THR A 18 -21.93 18.35 -0.34
N LEU A 19 -21.06 19.32 -0.07
CA LEU A 19 -21.44 20.59 0.51
C LEU A 19 -22.45 21.33 -0.37
N PHE A 20 -22.17 21.43 -1.67
CA PHE A 20 -23.04 22.11 -2.61
C PHE A 20 -24.43 21.45 -2.66
N ILE A 21 -24.47 20.12 -2.69
CA ILE A 21 -25.72 19.36 -2.67
C ILE A 21 -26.48 19.60 -1.36
N CYS A 22 -25.81 19.49 -0.21
CA CYS A 22 -26.46 19.69 1.09
C CYS A 22 -27.00 21.11 1.26
N VAL A 23 -26.21 22.13 0.95
CA VAL A 23 -26.65 23.54 1.05
C VAL A 23 -27.81 23.83 0.10
N SER A 24 -27.90 23.13 -1.04
CA SER A 24 -29.04 23.28 -1.97
C SER A 24 -30.33 22.61 -1.46
N ILE A 25 -30.22 21.60 -0.59
CA ILE A 25 -31.36 20.82 -0.08
C ILE A 25 -31.88 21.38 1.25
N PHE A 26 -30.98 21.83 2.12
CA PHE A 26 -31.33 22.29 3.47
C PHE A 26 -31.58 23.81 3.50
N SER A 27 -32.58 24.23 4.27
CA SER A 27 -32.85 25.63 4.55
C SER A 27 -31.75 26.27 5.40
N THR A 28 -31.65 27.60 5.38
CA THR A 28 -30.66 28.38 6.14
C THR A 28 -30.72 28.14 7.65
N GLU A 29 -31.90 27.80 8.18
CA GLU A 29 -32.09 27.44 9.60
C GLU A 29 -31.40 26.13 9.99
N ASN A 30 -31.16 25.24 9.02
CA ASN A 30 -30.55 23.93 9.22
C ASN A 30 -29.17 23.83 8.53
N ALA A 31 -28.51 24.97 8.32
CA ALA A 31 -27.20 25.03 7.67
C ALA A 31 -26.16 24.17 8.39
N ASP A 32 -26.19 24.12 9.72
CA ASP A 32 -25.27 23.30 10.52
C ASP A 32 -25.36 21.82 10.18
N TYR A 33 -26.58 21.29 9.99
CA TYR A 33 -26.79 19.90 9.59
C TYR A 33 -26.20 19.62 8.21
N SER A 34 -26.20 20.59 7.30
CA SER A 34 -25.53 20.46 6.01
C SER A 34 -24.04 20.26 6.15
N PHE A 35 -23.39 21.04 7.02
CA PHE A 35 -21.96 20.91 7.30
C PHE A 35 -21.65 19.57 7.99
N ILE A 36 -22.48 19.16 8.95
CA ILE A 36 -22.32 17.88 9.67
C ILE A 36 -22.40 16.71 8.68
N ILE A 37 -23.45 16.65 7.85
CA ILE A 37 -23.65 15.56 6.88
C ILE A 37 -22.51 15.55 5.85
N THR A 38 -22.15 16.71 5.31
CA THR A 38 -21.02 16.86 4.38
C THR A 38 -19.72 16.32 4.97
N ALA A 39 -19.43 16.69 6.21
CA ALA A 39 -18.22 16.28 6.93
C ALA A 39 -18.17 14.76 7.14
N PHE A 40 -19.28 14.14 7.54
CA PHE A 40 -19.36 12.69 7.70
C PHE A 40 -19.27 11.94 6.37
N VAL A 41 -19.99 12.37 5.34
CA VAL A 41 -19.95 11.72 4.02
C VAL A 41 -18.53 11.78 3.43
N THR A 42 -17.90 12.96 3.49
CA THR A 42 -16.50 13.14 3.07
C THR A 42 -15.54 12.33 3.93
N GLY A 43 -15.79 12.27 5.24
CA GLY A 43 -15.01 11.50 6.20
C GLY A 43 -14.99 10.01 5.87
N ILE A 44 -16.19 9.42 5.71
CA ILE A 44 -16.39 8.01 5.36
C ILE A 44 -15.75 7.69 4.01
N PHE A 45 -15.97 8.54 3.00
CA PHE A 45 -15.38 8.39 1.68
C PHE A 45 -13.84 8.36 1.76
N SER A 46 -13.26 9.34 2.47
CA SER A 46 -11.80 9.48 2.60
C SER A 46 -11.17 8.33 3.36
N TRP A 47 -11.85 7.81 4.39
CA TRP A 47 -11.41 6.63 5.12
C TRP A 47 -11.43 5.37 4.24
N TYR A 48 -12.56 5.08 3.61
CA TYR A 48 -12.73 3.85 2.82
C TYR A 48 -11.81 3.81 1.60
N PHE A 49 -11.81 4.88 0.78
CA PHE A 49 -10.98 4.95 -0.40
C PHE A 49 -9.50 5.20 -0.08
N GLY A 50 -9.22 5.96 0.98
CA GLY A 50 -7.86 6.15 1.47
C GLY A 50 -7.23 4.83 1.90
N GLY A 51 -7.93 4.02 2.70
CA GLY A 51 -7.46 2.69 3.08
C GLY A 51 -7.34 1.75 1.88
N LYS A 52 -8.29 1.77 0.94
CA LYS A 52 -8.24 0.92 -0.26
C LYS A 52 -7.07 1.26 -1.19
N TRP A 53 -6.74 2.54 -1.36
CA TRP A 53 -5.72 2.98 -2.32
C TRP A 53 -4.32 3.10 -1.72
N ASN A 54 -4.18 3.45 -0.44
CA ASN A 54 -2.85 3.59 0.21
C ASN A 54 -2.31 2.28 0.78
N THR A 55 -3.15 1.28 1.06
CA THR A 55 -2.72 0.00 1.66
C THR A 55 -2.36 -1.06 0.60
N LYS A 56 -2.92 -0.99 -0.61
CA LYS A 56 -2.78 -2.07 -1.61
C LYS A 56 -1.62 -1.89 -2.59
N ASN A 57 -1.04 -0.70 -2.68
CA ASN A 57 -0.07 -0.36 -3.74
C ASN A 57 1.38 -0.40 -3.23
N GLU A 58 1.77 -1.47 -2.55
CA GLU A 58 3.18 -1.77 -2.31
C GLU A 58 3.71 -2.58 -3.49
N LEU A 59 4.34 -1.90 -4.45
CA LEU A 59 5.02 -2.56 -5.55
C LEU A 59 6.48 -2.79 -5.15
N ILE A 60 6.90 -4.05 -5.08
CA ILE A 60 8.31 -4.42 -4.95
C ILE A 60 8.86 -4.47 -6.37
N VAL A 61 9.65 -3.46 -6.75
CA VAL A 61 10.35 -3.44 -8.03
C VAL A 61 11.78 -3.87 -7.78
N ILE A 62 12.22 -4.93 -8.47
CA ILE A 62 13.61 -5.40 -8.42
C ILE A 62 14.36 -4.67 -9.54
N ASP A 63 15.34 -3.87 -9.17
CA ASP A 63 16.23 -3.24 -10.15
C ASP A 63 17.19 -4.30 -10.71
N LYS A 64 17.07 -4.62 -12.00
CA LYS A 64 17.91 -5.62 -12.68
C LYS A 64 19.39 -5.24 -12.75
N LYS A 65 19.75 -3.98 -12.52
CA LYS A 65 21.15 -3.51 -12.55
C LYS A 65 21.85 -3.54 -11.19
N SER A 66 21.13 -3.30 -10.10
CA SER A 66 21.70 -3.24 -8.75
C SER A 66 21.29 -4.41 -7.85
N GLU A 67 20.36 -5.26 -8.31
CA GLU A 67 19.67 -6.30 -7.53
C GLU A 67 18.97 -5.76 -6.26
N GLN A 68 18.83 -4.44 -6.12
CA GLN A 68 18.17 -3.84 -4.97
C GLN A 68 16.65 -3.91 -5.12
N GLN A 69 15.99 -4.31 -4.04
CA GLN A 69 14.53 -4.31 -3.94
C GLN A 69 14.06 -2.90 -3.58
N LEU A 70 13.51 -2.18 -4.56
CA LEU A 70 12.90 -0.88 -4.32
C LEU A 70 11.41 -1.07 -4.00
N LYS A 71 11.05 -0.76 -2.76
CA LYS A 71 9.64 -0.74 -2.32
C LYS A 71 9.00 0.58 -2.74
N ILE A 72 8.36 0.60 -3.90
CA ILE A 72 7.63 1.78 -4.39
C ILE A 72 6.22 1.74 -3.80
N LYS A 73 5.96 2.63 -2.85
CA LYS A 73 4.63 2.81 -2.25
C LYS A 73 3.95 4.01 -2.90
N ASN A 74 2.84 3.78 -3.61
CA ASN A 74 2.02 4.88 -4.09
C ASN A 74 1.33 5.54 -2.89
N ASN A 75 1.80 6.74 -2.54
CA ASN A 75 1.20 7.55 -1.48
C ASN A 75 0.22 8.54 -2.10
N HIS A 76 -1.08 8.29 -1.90
CA HIS A 76 -2.13 9.27 -2.20
C HIS A 76 -2.32 10.16 -0.97
N THR A 77 -1.78 11.37 -1.06
CA THR A 77 -1.72 12.33 0.05
C THR A 77 -2.32 13.66 -0.36
N LEU A 78 -2.99 14.31 0.59
CA LEU A 78 -3.45 15.69 0.51
C LEU A 78 -2.71 16.47 1.60
N PHE A 79 -1.99 17.55 1.26
CA PHE A 79 -1.08 18.26 2.18
C PHE A 79 -0.12 17.30 2.91
N TRP A 80 0.47 16.34 2.19
CA TRP A 80 1.33 15.28 2.77
C TRP A 80 0.64 14.34 3.77
N ILE A 81 -0.65 14.54 4.05
CA ILE A 81 -1.46 13.68 4.91
C ILE A 81 -2.07 12.56 4.05
N PRO A 82 -1.85 11.29 4.40
CA PRO A 82 -2.51 10.19 3.70
C PRO A 82 -4.03 10.34 3.75
N MET A 83 -4.70 10.10 2.62
CA MET A 83 -6.15 10.30 2.44
C MET A 83 -7.01 9.65 3.54
N GLN A 84 -6.58 8.51 4.10
CA GLN A 84 -7.28 7.84 5.21
C GLN A 84 -7.39 8.73 6.48
N TYR A 85 -6.35 9.51 6.79
CA TYR A 85 -6.35 10.39 7.96
C TYR A 85 -7.18 11.66 7.72
N CYS A 86 -7.33 12.09 6.46
CA CYS A 86 -8.29 13.14 6.12
C CYS A 86 -9.71 12.73 6.51
N GLY A 87 -10.04 11.42 6.41
CA GLY A 87 -11.31 10.89 6.87
C GLY A 87 -11.58 11.12 8.37
N ILE A 88 -10.55 10.92 9.20
CA ILE A 88 -10.64 11.20 10.64
C ILE A 88 -10.83 12.71 10.86
N ILE A 89 -10.02 13.55 10.21
CA ILE A 89 -10.08 15.01 10.37
C ILE A 89 -11.48 15.56 10.05
N PHE A 90 -12.06 15.16 8.91
CA PHE A 90 -13.40 15.60 8.53
C PHE A 90 -14.48 15.07 9.49
N SER A 91 -14.37 13.82 9.93
CA SER A 91 -15.34 13.27 10.88
C SER A 91 -15.27 13.96 12.24
N THR A 92 -14.07 14.29 12.72
CA THR A 92 -13.88 15.07 13.95
C THR A 92 -14.47 16.47 13.84
N LEU A 93 -14.29 17.14 12.69
CA LEU A 93 -14.95 18.43 12.43
C LEU A 93 -16.48 18.32 12.49
N GLY A 94 -17.06 17.27 11.88
CA GLY A 94 -18.49 17.01 11.96
C GLY A 94 -18.97 16.80 13.39
N ILE A 95 -18.20 16.07 14.22
CA ILE A 95 -18.50 15.87 15.64
C ILE A 95 -18.47 17.20 16.41
N ILE A 96 -17.47 18.06 16.18
CA ILE A 96 -17.35 19.36 16.86
C ILE A 96 -18.60 20.22 16.59
N ILE A 97 -19.04 20.31 15.33
CA ILE A 97 -20.25 21.07 14.96
C ILE A 97 -21.51 20.40 15.56
N LEU A 98 -21.55 19.08 15.60
CA LEU A 98 -22.65 18.34 16.20
C LEU A 98 -22.75 18.59 17.72
N PHE A 99 -21.63 18.74 18.43
CA PHE A 99 -21.64 19.10 19.86
C PHE A 99 -22.26 20.48 20.12
N GLN A 100 -22.10 21.42 19.19
CA GLN A 100 -22.71 22.75 19.29
C GLN A 100 -24.23 22.67 19.13
N ASN A 101 -24.73 21.74 18.33
CA ASN A 101 -26.16 21.53 18.09
C ASN A 101 -26.81 20.64 19.16
N SER A 102 -26.17 19.54 19.52
CA SER A 102 -26.68 18.61 20.53
C SER A 102 -25.57 17.74 21.13
N VAL A 103 -25.36 17.90 22.43
CA VAL A 103 -24.41 17.12 23.22
C VAL A 103 -24.68 15.61 23.15
N LEU A 104 -25.95 15.17 23.23
CA LEU A 104 -26.30 13.75 23.23
C LEU A 104 -25.87 13.06 21.93
N PHE A 105 -26.27 13.60 20.78
CA PHE A 105 -25.84 13.10 19.46
C PHE A 105 -24.32 13.17 19.28
N GLY A 106 -23.65 14.20 19.79
CA GLY A 106 -22.18 14.31 19.80
C GLY A 106 -21.51 13.15 20.54
N VAL A 107 -22.01 12.80 21.73
CA VAL A 107 -21.48 11.67 22.51
C VAL A 107 -21.70 10.34 21.78
N ILE A 108 -22.92 10.09 21.29
CA ILE A 108 -23.27 8.85 20.57
C ILE A 108 -22.40 8.67 19.32
N THR A 109 -22.28 9.71 18.49
CA THR A 109 -21.45 9.67 17.27
C THR A 109 -19.97 9.49 17.56
N THR A 110 -19.46 10.05 18.66
CA THR A 110 -18.08 9.84 19.10
C THR A 110 -17.82 8.37 19.45
N PHE A 111 -18.73 7.72 20.19
CA PHE A 111 -18.62 6.28 20.48
C PHE A 111 -18.69 5.43 19.21
N ILE A 112 -19.58 5.75 18.28
CA ILE A 112 -19.68 5.05 16.98
C ILE A 112 -18.38 5.19 16.19
N LEU A 113 -17.81 6.40 16.13
CA LEU A 113 -16.57 6.65 15.41
C LEU A 113 -15.38 5.91 16.05
N LEU A 114 -15.31 5.89 17.39
CA LEU A 114 -14.30 5.12 18.12
C LEU A 114 -14.42 3.62 17.80
N ALA A 115 -15.63 3.06 17.83
CA ALA A 115 -15.88 1.68 17.46
C ALA A 115 -15.45 1.41 16.01
N PHE A 116 -15.77 2.30 15.07
CA PHE A 116 -15.41 2.16 13.67
C PHE A 116 -13.88 2.18 13.41
N ILE A 117 -13.11 2.87 14.25
CA ILE A 117 -11.63 2.88 14.20
C ILE A 117 -11.06 1.61 14.84
N VAL A 118 -11.62 1.16 15.95
CA VAL A 118 -11.11 0.02 16.73
C VAL A 118 -11.47 -1.32 16.08
N ILE A 119 -12.66 -1.48 15.51
CA ILE A 119 -13.12 -2.70 14.83
C ILE A 119 -12.13 -3.20 13.76
N PRO A 120 -11.68 -2.40 12.77
CA PRO A 120 -10.74 -2.86 11.77
C PRO A 120 -9.37 -3.20 12.37
N PHE A 121 -9.01 -2.65 13.54
CA PHE A 121 -7.79 -3.02 14.25
C PHE A 121 -7.92 -4.39 14.95
N ILE A 122 -9.09 -4.70 15.52
CA ILE A 122 -9.38 -6.01 16.12
C ILE A 122 -9.51 -7.10 15.03
N ILE A 123 -10.18 -6.78 13.92
CA ILE A 123 -10.42 -7.73 12.81
C ILE A 123 -9.16 -7.96 11.97
N GLN A 124 -8.23 -7.00 11.94
CA GLN A 124 -6.87 -7.23 11.43
C GLN A 124 -6.16 -8.20 12.38
N LYS A 125 -6.51 -9.49 12.28
CA LYS A 125 -5.73 -10.58 12.86
C LYS A 125 -4.27 -10.33 12.49
N PRO A 126 -3.34 -10.51 13.45
CA PRO A 126 -1.93 -10.41 13.13
C PRO A 126 -1.68 -11.30 11.93
N LYS A 127 -1.12 -10.71 10.87
CA LYS A 127 -0.58 -11.43 9.72
C LYS A 127 0.70 -12.13 10.18
N SER A 128 0.60 -12.92 11.25
CA SER A 128 1.64 -13.85 11.66
C SER A 128 1.72 -14.89 10.54
N GLU A 129 2.90 -14.94 9.93
CA GLU A 129 3.34 -15.96 8.98
C GLU A 129 2.87 -15.79 7.53
N ILE A 130 3.35 -14.73 6.87
CA ILE A 130 3.91 -14.91 5.51
C ILE A 130 5.42 -14.82 5.66
N LYS A 131 6.01 -15.88 6.20
CA LYS A 131 7.47 -16.05 6.28
C LYS A 131 7.85 -17.40 5.67
N THR A 132 7.32 -17.71 4.47
CA THR A 132 7.63 -18.96 3.75
C THR A 132 7.43 -18.82 2.23
N LYS A 133 7.80 -17.68 1.63
CA LYS A 133 7.93 -17.60 0.16
C LYS A 133 9.28 -17.11 -0.35
N THR A 134 10.20 -16.70 0.51
CA THR A 134 11.59 -16.42 0.10
C THR A 134 12.48 -17.66 0.13
N THR A 135 12.22 -18.67 0.98
CA THR A 135 13.04 -19.89 1.04
C THR A 135 12.86 -20.81 -0.19
N TYR A 136 11.67 -20.90 -0.78
CA TYR A 136 11.42 -21.76 -1.95
C TYR A 136 12.04 -21.25 -3.26
N SER A 137 12.37 -19.96 -3.36
CA SER A 137 12.98 -19.41 -4.58
C SER A 137 14.51 -19.45 -4.56
N GLU A 138 15.14 -19.49 -3.39
CA GLU A 138 16.60 -19.64 -3.28
C GLU A 138 17.03 -21.11 -3.40
N GLU A 139 16.30 -22.05 -2.79
CA GLU A 139 16.65 -23.48 -2.83
C GLU A 139 16.54 -24.07 -4.25
N ASN A 140 15.53 -23.66 -5.03
CA ASN A 140 15.42 -24.08 -6.44
C ASN A 140 16.49 -23.45 -7.34
N LYS A 141 16.97 -22.24 -7.03
CA LYS A 141 18.03 -21.57 -7.80
C LYS A 141 19.40 -22.19 -7.50
N ILE A 142 19.65 -22.61 -6.25
CA ILE A 142 20.87 -23.31 -5.84
C ILE A 142 20.90 -24.72 -6.46
N ASN A 143 19.79 -25.46 -6.43
CA ASN A 143 19.72 -26.80 -7.02
C ASN A 143 19.97 -26.76 -8.54
N ASN A 144 19.29 -25.88 -9.28
CA ASN A 144 19.55 -25.73 -10.73
C ASN A 144 20.97 -25.27 -11.04
N SER A 145 21.56 -24.36 -10.24
CA SER A 145 22.94 -23.92 -10.47
C SER A 145 23.95 -25.02 -10.20
N SER A 146 23.70 -25.90 -9.22
CA SER A 146 24.57 -27.04 -8.92
C SER A 146 24.51 -28.11 -10.02
N GLU A 147 23.33 -28.35 -10.60
CA GLU A 147 23.13 -29.30 -11.68
C GLU A 147 23.84 -28.84 -12.97
N ILE A 148 23.71 -27.57 -13.34
CA ILE A 148 24.40 -26.97 -14.50
C ILE A 148 25.94 -27.02 -14.33
N ILE A 149 26.47 -26.74 -13.13
CA ILE A 149 27.91 -26.83 -12.87
C ILE A 149 28.40 -28.29 -13.01
N SER A 150 27.58 -29.27 -12.60
CA SER A 150 27.93 -30.68 -12.72
C SER A 150 27.98 -31.14 -14.18
N GLU A 151 27.06 -30.69 -15.03
CA GLU A 151 27.04 -30.99 -16.47
C GLU A 151 28.23 -30.36 -17.20
N LEU A 152 28.52 -29.08 -16.93
CA LEU A 152 29.66 -28.38 -17.53
C LEU A 152 31.00 -29.02 -17.14
N LYS A 153 31.13 -29.51 -15.91
CA LYS A 153 32.33 -30.23 -15.46
C LYS A 153 32.50 -31.56 -16.19
N LYS A 154 31.39 -32.29 -16.42
CA LYS A 154 31.37 -33.55 -17.15
C LYS A 154 31.73 -33.36 -18.64
N GLU A 155 31.18 -32.32 -19.27
CA GLU A 155 31.50 -32.00 -20.67
C GLU A 155 32.98 -31.61 -20.83
N ASN A 156 33.54 -30.84 -19.90
CA ASN A 156 34.95 -30.45 -19.94
C ASN A 156 35.90 -31.63 -19.68
N SER A 157 35.53 -32.59 -18.83
CA SER A 157 36.35 -33.81 -18.68
C SER A 157 36.41 -34.64 -19.96
N ILE A 158 35.29 -34.75 -20.69
CA ILE A 158 35.23 -35.50 -21.94
C ILE A 158 36.08 -34.81 -23.04
N LYS A 159 36.01 -33.47 -23.12
CA LYS A 159 36.85 -32.71 -24.08
C LYS A 159 38.34 -32.83 -23.79
N LYS A 160 38.73 -32.94 -22.52
CA LYS A 160 40.14 -33.07 -22.12
C LYS A 160 40.73 -34.45 -22.42
N GLU A 161 39.88 -35.47 -22.53
CA GLU A 161 40.26 -36.84 -22.91
C GLU A 161 40.34 -37.03 -24.43
N LEU A 162 39.69 -36.14 -25.21
CA LEU A 162 39.72 -36.12 -26.67
C LEU A 162 40.82 -35.22 -27.26
N GLU A 163 41.61 -34.53 -26.43
CA GLU A 163 42.79 -33.85 -26.97
C GLU A 163 43.81 -34.90 -27.43
N PRO A 164 44.22 -34.88 -28.72
CA PRO A 164 45.21 -35.81 -29.23
C PRO A 164 46.51 -35.62 -28.44
N SER A 165 46.91 -36.66 -27.73
CA SER A 165 48.17 -36.70 -27.00
C SER A 165 49.30 -36.27 -27.91
N ASP A 166 49.96 -35.18 -27.54
CA ASP A 166 51.05 -34.57 -28.30
C ASP A 166 52.20 -35.57 -28.48
N HIS A 167 52.22 -36.22 -29.64
CA HIS A 167 53.19 -37.23 -30.01
C HIS A 167 54.62 -36.68 -30.15
N SER A 168 54.81 -35.34 -30.12
CA SER A 168 56.15 -34.73 -30.17
C SER A 168 56.96 -34.95 -28.88
N LYS A 169 56.31 -35.34 -27.78
CA LYS A 169 56.98 -35.62 -26.49
C LYS A 169 57.84 -36.90 -26.48
N PHE A 170 57.73 -37.75 -27.51
CA PHE A 170 58.43 -39.03 -27.58
C PHE A 170 59.65 -39.07 -28.53
N MET A 171 60.07 -37.94 -29.12
CA MET A 171 61.30 -37.93 -29.90
C MET A 171 62.53 -37.70 -29.00
N PRO A 172 63.52 -38.61 -29.00
CA PRO A 172 64.80 -38.39 -28.33
C PRO A 172 65.58 -37.26 -29.04
N LYS A 173 66.21 -36.41 -28.23
CA LYS A 173 67.08 -35.32 -28.70
C LYS A 173 68.42 -35.82 -29.21
#